data_AF-A0A8X6F741-F1
#
_entry.id   AF-A0A8X6F741-F1
#
_cell.length_a   1.000
_cell.length_b   1.000
_cell.length_c   1.000
_cell.angle_alpha   90.00
_cell.angle_beta   90.00
_cell.angle_gamma   90.00
#
_symmetry.space_group_name_H-M   'P 1'
#
loop_
_entity.id
_entity.type
_entity.pdbx_description
1 polymer ?
#
loop_
_entity_poly.entity_id
_entity_poly.type
_entity_poly.pdbx_seq_one_letter_code
_entity_poly.pdbx_strand_id
1 'polypeptide(L)'
;IRVLLRGKAHAEWKVVVSGDRRTVKDDHVFIDDRVVIWGKEKLEGNMPILPRGRHSFPFRFQLPESALACSFESRSCTVRYYVKVTVDIPYASPPQGMKYFTVIGPHIDCMDEQYLVSTDLLFRFILMIYFLIQAMYD
;
A
#
# COMPACT_ATOMS: atom_id res chain seq x y z
N ILE A 1 17.61 -7.61 8.87
CA ILE A 1 16.87 -6.34 8.72
C ILE A 1 16.31 -6.27 7.32
N ARG A 2 14.99 -6.28 7.23
CA ARG A 2 14.22 -6.26 5.99
C ARG A 2 13.39 -4.99 5.97
N VAL A 3 13.29 -4.36 4.81
CA VAL A 3 12.46 -3.17 4.60
C VAL A 3 11.50 -3.46 3.46
N LEU A 4 10.24 -3.12 3.71
CA LEU A 4 9.12 -3.27 2.79
C LEU A 4 8.58 -1.87 2.52
N LEU A 5 8.53 -1.47 1.25
CA LEU A 5 7.75 -0.34 0.79
C LEU A 5 6.43 -0.88 0.23
N ARG A 6 5.31 -0.42 0.80
CA ARG A 6 3.99 -0.83 0.33
C ARG A 6 3.06 0.35 0.15
N GLY A 7 2.34 0.35 -0.97
CA GLY A 7 1.25 1.26 -1.27
C GLY A 7 0.02 0.46 -1.64
N LYS A 8 -1.08 0.67 -0.93
CA LYS A 8 -2.32 -0.04 -1.18
C LYS A 8 -3.53 0.88 -1.11
N ALA A 9 -4.52 0.60 -1.95
CA ALA A 9 -5.88 1.07 -1.81
C ALA A 9 -6.72 0.00 -1.12
N HIS A 10 -7.58 0.43 -0.22
CA HIS A 10 -8.60 -0.38 0.42
C HIS A 10 -9.94 0.29 0.20
N ALA A 11 -10.94 -0.44 -0.28
CA ALA A 11 -12.30 0.04 -0.40
C ALA A 11 -13.29 -0.91 0.29
N GLU A 12 -14.31 -0.32 0.90
CA GLU A 12 -15.36 -1.02 1.62
C GLU A 12 -16.71 -0.36 1.36
N TRP A 13 -17.68 -1.13 0.85
CA TRP A 13 -19.05 -0.66 0.62
C TRP A 13 -20.07 -1.70 1.07
N LYS A 14 -21.25 -1.21 1.45
CA LYS A 14 -22.37 -2.04 1.91
C LYS A 14 -23.37 -2.18 0.77
N VAL A 15 -23.66 -3.41 0.37
CA VAL A 15 -24.65 -3.74 -0.65
C VAL A 15 -25.83 -4.42 0.02
N VAL A 16 -27.05 -4.04 -0.37
CA VAL A 16 -28.27 -4.76 0.01
C VAL A 16 -28.73 -5.56 -1.19
N VAL A 17 -28.75 -6.89 -1.08
CA VAL A 17 -29.26 -7.77 -2.14
C VAL A 17 -30.40 -8.58 -1.54
N SER A 18 -31.61 -8.41 -2.09
CA SER A 18 -32.82 -9.14 -1.64
C SER A 18 -33.12 -9.02 -0.15
N GLY A 19 -32.88 -7.84 0.46
CA GLY A 19 -33.08 -7.58 1.89
C GLY A 19 -31.94 -8.00 2.80
N ASP A 20 -30.93 -8.71 2.28
CA ASP A 20 -29.73 -9.12 3.01
C ASP A 20 -28.64 -8.04 2.89
N ARG A 21 -28.11 -7.59 4.03
CA ARG A 21 -27.07 -6.55 4.11
C ARG A 21 -25.70 -7.21 4.08
N ARG A 22 -24.94 -6.97 3.01
CA ARG A 22 -23.59 -7.49 2.84
C ARG A 22 -22.58 -6.36 2.77
N THR A 23 -21.39 -6.59 3.32
CA THR A 23 -20.25 -5.69 3.17
C THR A 23 -19.30 -6.31 2.17
N VAL A 24 -18.99 -5.59 1.10
CA VAL A 24 -18.00 -5.95 0.10
C VAL A 24 -16.74 -5.13 0.37
N LYS A 25 -15.58 -5.78 0.32
CA LYS A 25 -14.28 -5.15 0.49
C LYS A 25 -13.39 -5.52 -0.70
N ASP A 26 -12.57 -4.57 -1.12
CA ASP A 26 -11.59 -4.78 -2.17
C ASP A 26 -10.26 -4.10 -1.80
N ASP A 27 -9.16 -4.79 -2.05
CA ASP A 27 -7.80 -4.34 -1.73
C ASP A 27 -6.96 -4.37 -3.01
N HIS A 28 -6.41 -3.23 -3.39
CA HIS A 28 -5.52 -3.10 -4.54
C HIS A 28 -4.13 -2.66 -4.09
N VAL A 29 -3.08 -3.30 -4.62
CA VAL A 29 -1.69 -3.03 -4.25
C VAL A 29 -0.99 -2.37 -5.42
N PHE A 30 -0.54 -1.14 -5.24
CA PHE A 30 0.18 -0.37 -6.27
C PHE A 30 1.69 -0.66 -6.26
N ILE A 31 2.25 -0.89 -5.07
CA ILE A 31 3.69 -1.13 -4.87
C ILE A 31 3.88 -2.09 -3.70
N ASP A 32 4.76 -3.07 -3.87
CA ASP A 32 5.20 -4.05 -2.85
C ASP A 32 6.68 -4.36 -3.11
N ASP A 33 7.54 -3.42 -2.74
CA ASP A 33 8.98 -3.51 -2.92
C ASP A 33 9.64 -3.97 -1.63
N ARG A 34 10.53 -4.97 -1.73
CA ARG A 34 11.20 -5.56 -0.57
C ARG A 34 12.71 -5.52 -0.76
N VAL A 35 13.41 -5.05 0.26
CA VAL A 35 14.86 -4.97 0.28
C VAL A 35 15.38 -5.52 1.61
N VAL A 36 16.36 -6.42 1.53
CA VAL A 36 17.11 -6.89 2.69
C VAL A 36 18.34 -6.00 2.85
N ILE A 37 18.41 -5.20 3.91
CA ILE A 37 19.55 -4.28 4.14
C ILE A 37 20.65 -4.96 4.96
N TRP A 38 20.29 -5.92 5.80
CA TRP A 38 21.25 -6.65 6.62
C TRP A 38 20.81 -8.09 6.87
N GLY A 39 21.74 -9.03 6.77
CA GLY A 39 21.49 -10.46 6.98
C GLY A 39 21.22 -11.21 5.68
N LYS A 40 20.65 -12.41 5.81
CA LYS A 40 20.26 -13.28 4.68
C LYS A 40 18.75 -13.46 4.66
N GLU A 41 18.21 -13.68 3.46
CA GLU A 41 16.77 -13.91 3.25
C GLU A 41 16.34 -15.32 3.70
N LYS A 42 17.25 -16.30 3.62
CA LYS A 42 17.05 -17.67 4.11
C LYS A 42 17.62 -17.82 5.52
N LEU A 43 16.84 -18.48 6.39
CA LEU A 43 17.26 -18.89 7.75
C LEU A 43 18.35 -19.97 7.75
N GLU A 44 18.68 -20.54 6.58
CA GLU A 44 19.73 -21.55 6.43
C GLU A 44 21.11 -20.89 6.38
N GLY A 45 21.73 -20.77 7.55
CA GLY A 45 23.11 -20.34 7.72
C GLY A 45 23.30 -19.41 8.92
N ASN A 46 24.57 -19.29 9.35
CA ASN A 46 24.97 -18.38 10.44
C ASN A 46 24.43 -16.96 10.18
N MET A 47 23.47 -16.51 10.97
CA MET A 47 22.97 -15.14 10.90
C MET A 47 24.01 -14.20 11.53
N PRO A 48 24.46 -13.16 10.81
CA PRO A 48 25.41 -12.21 11.37
C PRO A 48 24.75 -11.42 12.50
N ILE A 49 25.24 -11.63 13.72
CA ILE A 49 24.79 -10.92 14.92
C ILE A 49 25.33 -9.49 14.85
N LEU A 50 24.44 -8.50 14.98
CA LEU A 50 24.84 -7.10 15.07
C LEU A 50 25.53 -6.85 16.41
N PRO A 51 26.76 -6.29 16.42
CA PRO A 51 27.44 -5.98 17.67
C PRO A 51 26.68 -4.88 18.41
N ARG A 52 26.89 -4.77 19.73
CA ARG A 52 26.27 -3.72 20.53
C ARG A 52 26.74 -2.34 20.03
N GLY A 53 25.79 -1.47 19.69
CA GLY A 53 26.11 -0.13 19.21
C GLY A 53 24.94 0.53 18.47
N ARG A 54 25.18 1.73 17.95
CA ARG A 54 24.24 2.44 17.07
C ARG A 54 24.59 2.11 15.62
N HIS A 55 23.67 1.44 14.93
CA HIS A 55 23.81 1.08 13.52
C HIS A 55 22.88 1.95 12.68
N SER A 56 23.38 2.48 11.56
CA SER A 56 22.59 3.25 10.60
C SER A 56 22.72 2.59 9.23
N PHE A 57 21.59 2.15 8.68
CA PHE A 57 21.52 1.44 7.43
C PHE A 57 20.74 2.29 6.41
N PRO A 58 21.40 2.93 5.44
CA PRO A 58 20.70 3.69 4.42
C PRO A 58 19.95 2.74 3.50
N PHE A 59 18.74 3.13 3.11
CA PHE A 59 17.95 2.43 2.10
C PHE A 59 17.33 3.43 1.14
N ARG A 60 17.08 2.96 -0.07
CA ARG A 60 16.46 3.74 -1.14
C ARG A 60 15.49 2.83 -1.88
N PHE A 61 14.35 3.40 -2.21
CA PHE A 61 13.37 2.79 -3.10
C PHE A 61 13.14 3.79 -4.24
N GLN A 62 13.02 3.28 -5.46
CA GLN A 62 12.58 4.09 -6.59
C GLN A 62 11.08 3.88 -6.73
N LEU A 63 10.34 4.98 -6.65
CA LEU A 63 8.91 4.94 -6.92
C LEU A 63 8.71 4.72 -8.44
N PRO A 64 7.76 3.87 -8.86
CA PRO A 64 7.42 3.71 -10.27
C PRO A 64 7.11 5.06 -10.92
N GLU A 65 7.61 5.28 -12.13
CA GLU A 65 7.27 6.47 -12.94
C GLU A 65 5.83 6.45 -13.46
N SER A 66 5.18 5.27 -13.41
CA SER A 66 3.74 5.15 -13.63
C SER A 66 2.96 5.97 -12.60
N ALA A 67 1.84 6.56 -12.99
CA ALA A 67 0.99 7.36 -12.11
C ALA A 67 0.58 6.59 -10.84
N LEU A 68 1.31 6.80 -9.74
CA LEU A 68 0.91 6.30 -8.43
C LEU A 68 -0.33 7.05 -7.98
N ALA A 69 -1.31 6.31 -7.46
CA ALA A 69 -2.51 6.90 -6.90
C ALA A 69 -2.15 7.92 -5.80
N CYS A 70 -2.87 9.04 -5.77
CA CYS A 70 -2.72 10.01 -4.70
C CYS A 70 -3.12 9.39 -3.36
N SER A 71 -2.44 9.81 -2.29
CA SER A 71 -2.85 9.40 -0.94
C SER A 71 -4.22 9.99 -0.61
N PHE A 72 -5.14 9.15 -0.16
CA PHE A 72 -6.55 9.52 0.04
C PHE A 72 -7.12 8.83 1.27
N GLU A 73 -7.94 9.54 2.05
CA GLU A 73 -8.64 8.96 3.19
C GLU A 73 -10.12 9.35 3.14
N SER A 74 -10.99 8.35 3.06
CA SER A 74 -12.44 8.47 3.13
C SER A 74 -13.02 7.31 3.95
N ARG A 75 -14.31 7.39 4.27
CA ARG A 75 -15.03 6.36 5.02
C ARG A 75 -15.12 5.03 4.27
N SER A 76 -15.24 5.09 2.94
CA SER A 76 -15.44 3.93 2.07
C SER A 76 -14.21 3.55 1.26
N CYS A 77 -13.17 4.39 1.23
CA CYS A 77 -11.94 4.12 0.50
C CYS A 77 -10.74 4.79 1.19
N THR A 78 -9.60 4.11 1.23
CA THR A 78 -8.34 4.66 1.72
C THR A 78 -7.20 4.23 0.81
N VAL A 79 -6.33 5.16 0.44
CA VAL A 79 -5.09 4.91 -0.29
C VAL A 79 -3.93 5.31 0.61
N ARG A 80 -3.13 4.33 1.04
CA ARG A 80 -2.06 4.53 2.02
C ARG A 80 -0.74 3.91 1.57
N TYR A 81 0.32 4.68 1.77
CA TYR A 81 1.70 4.29 1.52
C TYR A 81 2.47 4.23 2.83
N TYR A 82 3.25 3.16 3.03
CA TYR A 82 4.05 2.98 4.22
C TYR A 82 5.35 2.23 3.93
N VAL A 83 6.36 2.54 4.73
CA VAL A 83 7.59 1.77 4.84
C VAL A 83 7.56 0.98 6.14
N LYS A 84 7.72 -0.33 6.05
CA LYS A 84 7.79 -1.24 7.18
C LYS A 84 9.20 -1.85 7.28
N VAL A 85 9.84 -1.66 8.41
CA VAL A 85 11.13 -2.26 8.76
C VAL A 85 10.87 -3.43 9.70
N THR A 86 11.42 -4.61 9.39
CA THR A 86 11.38 -5.79 10.25
C THR A 86 12.82 -6.19 10.59
N VAL A 87 13.14 -6.29 11.87
CA VAL A 87 14.44 -6.77 12.32
C VAL A 87 14.28 -8.18 12.85
N ASP A 88 14.86 -9.14 12.14
CA ASP A 88 14.83 -10.53 12.57
C ASP A 88 15.79 -10.72 13.75
N ILE A 89 15.28 -11.30 14.83
CA ILE A 89 16.05 -11.66 16.01
C ILE A 89 15.86 -13.14 16.32
N PRO A 90 16.92 -13.85 16.73
CA PRO A 90 16.81 -15.25 17.11
C PRO A 90 16.03 -15.36 18.44
N TYR A 91 15.13 -16.33 18.53
CA TYR A 91 14.39 -16.72 19.75
C TYR A 91 13.42 -15.68 20.34
N ALA A 92 13.05 -14.64 19.58
CA ALA A 92 12.05 -13.67 19.98
C ALA A 92 11.26 -13.13 18.78
N SER A 93 10.16 -12.44 19.05
CA SER A 93 9.33 -11.82 18.01
C SER A 93 10.11 -10.71 17.30
N PRO A 94 10.23 -10.74 15.96
CA PRO A 94 10.93 -9.71 15.20
C PRO A 94 10.32 -8.32 15.47
N PRO A 95 11.06 -7.35 16.03
CA PRO A 95 10.54 -5.99 16.18
C PRO A 95 10.28 -5.38 14.81
N GLN A 96 9.17 -4.64 14.73
CA GLN A 96 8.69 -4.01 13.51
C GLN A 96 8.54 -2.51 13.73
N GLY A 97 9.08 -1.71 12.82
CA GLY A 97 8.83 -0.27 12.74
C GLY A 97 8.05 0.03 11.47
N MET A 98 7.06 0.92 11.54
CA MET A 98 6.27 1.30 10.36
C MET A 98 6.11 2.82 10.32
N LYS A 99 6.31 3.41 9.14
CA LYS A 99 6.17 4.84 8.92
C LYS A 99 5.34 5.08 7.67
N TYR A 100 4.25 5.84 7.82
CA TYR A 100 3.43 6.29 6.71
C TYR A 100 4.02 7.55 6.08
N PHE A 101 3.79 7.72 4.79
CA PHE A 101 4.12 8.93 4.05
C PHE A 101 3.04 9.22 3.00
N THR A 102 2.98 10.48 2.59
CA THR A 102 1.98 10.96 1.63
C THR A 102 2.61 11.04 0.25
N VAL A 103 1.96 10.42 -0.73
CA VAL A 103 2.26 10.56 -2.15
C VAL A 103 1.29 11.58 -2.74
N ILE A 104 1.85 12.67 -3.25
CA ILE A 104 1.12 13.66 -4.05
C ILE A 104 1.46 13.33 -5.50
N GLY A 105 0.53 12.67 -6.18
CA GLY A 105 0.64 12.39 -7.62
C GLY A 105 0.36 13.63 -8.46
N PRO A 106 0.58 13.57 -9.79
CA PRO A 106 0.04 14.57 -10.70
C PRO A 106 -1.49 14.65 -10.52
N HIS A 107 -2.09 15.79 -10.86
CA HIS A 107 -3.54 15.97 -10.78
C HIS A 107 -4.23 14.89 -11.63
N ILE A 108 -4.74 13.84 -10.99
CA ILE A 108 -5.52 12.81 -11.65
C ILE A 108 -6.86 13.48 -11.94
N ASP A 109 -7.08 13.87 -13.19
CA ASP A 109 -8.40 14.28 -13.65
C ASP A 109 -9.23 13.00 -13.85
N CYS A 110 -10.24 12.81 -12.99
CA CYS A 110 -11.13 11.65 -13.03
C CYS A 110 -11.99 11.61 -14.30
N MET A 111 -11.97 12.67 -15.13
CA MET A 111 -12.72 12.77 -16.39
C MET A 111 -11.84 12.55 -17.63
N ASP A 112 -10.56 12.22 -17.46
CA ASP A 112 -9.65 12.01 -18.59
C ASP A 112 -10.03 10.74 -19.38
N GLU A 113 -10.11 10.84 -20.71
CA GLU A 113 -10.67 9.79 -21.59
C GLU A 113 -9.92 8.46 -21.50
N GLN A 114 -8.61 8.50 -21.18
CA GLN A 114 -7.80 7.30 -20.91
C GLN A 114 -8.34 6.47 -19.73
N TYR A 115 -9.06 7.11 -18.80
CA TYR A 115 -9.78 6.50 -17.68
C TYR A 115 -11.29 6.28 -17.99
N LEU A 116 -11.71 6.38 -19.26
CA LEU A 116 -13.07 6.03 -19.76
C LEU A 116 -13.09 4.82 -20.75
N VAL A 117 -11.92 4.33 -21.20
CA VAL A 117 -11.81 3.19 -22.13
C VAL A 117 -11.16 1.90 -21.60
N SER A 118 -10.51 1.89 -20.43
CA SER A 118 -9.66 0.75 -20.01
C SER A 118 -10.46 -0.32 -19.23
N THR A 119 -10.45 -1.56 -19.71
CA THR A 119 -11.17 -2.72 -19.14
C THR A 119 -10.54 -3.32 -17.86
N ASP A 120 -9.56 -2.63 -17.27
CA ASP A 120 -8.77 -3.15 -16.15
C ASP A 120 -9.46 -3.00 -14.79
N LEU A 121 -9.17 -3.89 -13.85
CA LEU A 121 -9.74 -3.87 -12.49
C LEU A 121 -9.44 -2.58 -11.72
N LEU A 122 -8.30 -1.94 -12.02
CA LEU A 122 -7.91 -0.60 -11.53
C LEU A 122 -8.95 0.47 -11.89
N PHE A 123 -9.59 0.27 -13.04
CA PHE A 123 -10.59 1.15 -13.61
C PHE A 123 -11.96 1.01 -12.94
N ARG A 124 -12.35 -0.23 -12.59
CA ARG A 124 -13.52 -0.45 -11.73
C ARG A 124 -13.32 0.20 -10.37
N PHE A 125 -12.09 0.18 -9.84
CA PHE A 125 -11.75 0.82 -8.59
C PHE A 125 -11.84 2.36 -8.69
N ILE A 126 -11.32 2.95 -9.78
CA ILE A 126 -11.42 4.39 -10.06
C ILE A 126 -12.87 4.82 -10.32
N LEU A 127 -13.64 4.09 -11.13
CA LEU A 127 -15.07 4.35 -11.33
C LEU A 127 -15.86 4.19 -10.04
N MET A 128 -15.50 3.24 -9.18
CA MET A 128 -16.18 3.08 -7.90
C MET A 128 -15.84 4.21 -6.92
N ILE A 129 -14.60 4.71 -6.92
CA ILE A 129 -14.23 5.93 -6.20
C ILE A 129 -14.99 7.14 -6.78
N TYR A 130 -15.11 7.26 -8.11
CA TYR A 130 -15.89 8.31 -8.78
C TYR A 130 -17.37 8.25 -8.40
N PHE A 131 -18.01 7.08 -8.46
CA PHE A 131 -19.41 6.90 -8.03
C PHE A 131 -19.58 7.21 -6.54
N LEU A 132 -18.61 6.88 -5.69
CA LEU A 132 -18.63 7.23 -4.26
C LEU A 132 -18.46 8.73 -4.02
N ILE A 133 -17.65 9.43 -4.82
CA ILE A 133 -17.47 10.89 -4.72
C ILE A 133 -18.74 11.60 -5.21
N GLN A 134 -19.32 11.16 -6.33
CA GLN A 134 -20.56 11.72 -6.89
C GLN A 134 -21.73 11.54 -5.90
N ALA A 135 -21.87 10.35 -5.31
CA ALA A 135 -22.93 10.06 -4.32
C ALA A 135 -22.74 10.76 -2.95
N MET A 136 -21.61 11.44 -2.73
CA MET A 136 -21.37 12.26 -1.54
C MET A 136 -21.60 13.75 -1.81
N TYR A 137 -21.76 14.16 -3.08
CA TYR A 137 -21.99 15.54 -3.52
C TYR A 137 -23.43 15.82 -4.00
N ASP A 138 -24.28 14.78 -4.05
CA ASP A 138 -25.76 14.86 -4.15
C ASP A 138 -26.41 14.47 -2.81
#